data_AF-A0A3N1MXD9-F1
#
_entry.id   AF-A0A3N1MXD9-F1
#
_cell.length_a   1.000
_cell.length_b   1.000
_cell.length_c   1.000
_cell.angle_alpha   90.00
_cell.angle_beta   90.00
_cell.angle_gamma   90.00
#
_symmetry.space_group_name_H-M   'P 1'
#
loop_
_entity.id
_entity.type
_entity.pdbx_description
1 polymer ?
#
loop_
_entity_poly.entity_id
_entity_poly.type
_entity_poly.pdbx_seq_one_letter_code
_entity_poly.pdbx_strand_id
1 'polypeptide(L)' 'MSYVHDNPGGTEAHGVDLIDGDTPAIRILVHGDLPTTIEHEGRTWLATGDAHDDGDDQAPPIAIYRPV' A
#
# COMPACT_ATOMS: atom_id res chain seq x y z
N MET A 1 17.19 8.33 -18.13
CA MET A 1 16.21 7.67 -17.25
C MET A 1 15.02 8.60 -17.12
N SER A 2 13.87 8.21 -17.68
CA SER A 2 12.65 9.01 -17.66
C SER A 2 11.96 8.79 -16.32
N TYR A 3 11.88 9.82 -15.48
CA TYR A 3 11.13 9.80 -14.22
C TYR A 3 9.72 10.27 -14.55
N VAL A 4 8.79 9.32 -14.70
CA VAL A 4 7.37 9.62 -14.88
C VAL A 4 6.80 9.90 -13.50
N HIS A 5 6.57 11.19 -13.20
CA HIS A 5 5.83 11.62 -12.03
C HIS A 5 4.40 11.91 -12.49
N ASP A 6 3.54 10.90 -12.40
CA ASP A 6 2.10 11.03 -12.61
C ASP A 6 1.42 10.69 -11.28
N ASN A 7 1.00 11.71 -10.52
CA ASN A 7 -0.41 11.96 -10.20
C ASN A 7 -0.55 13.23 -9.30
N PRO A 8 -1.56 14.10 -9.51
CA PRO A 8 -1.82 15.29 -8.72
C PRO A 8 -2.90 15.02 -7.67
N GLY A 9 -2.52 14.50 -6.50
CA GLY A 9 -3.41 14.32 -5.36
C GLY A 9 -2.65 13.92 -4.11
N GLY A 10 -2.43 14.88 -3.21
CA GLY A 10 -1.74 14.67 -1.92
C GLY A 10 -0.25 14.38 -2.05
N THR A 11 0.60 15.16 -1.39
CA THR A 11 2.04 14.82 -1.23
C THR A 11 2.26 13.66 -0.26
N GLU A 12 1.20 13.16 0.37
CA GLU A 12 1.24 12.08 1.35
C GLU A 12 1.37 10.75 0.60
N ALA A 13 2.42 10.01 0.96
CA ALA A 13 2.66 8.66 0.50
C ALA A 13 2.33 7.71 1.65
N HIS A 14 1.49 6.72 1.37
CA HIS A 14 1.10 5.69 2.34
C HIS A 14 1.83 4.40 2.03
N GLY A 15 2.39 3.76 3.06
CA GLY A 15 2.87 2.40 2.98
C GLY A 15 1.70 1.42 2.87
N VAL A 16 1.80 0.45 1.98
CA VAL A 16 0.84 -0.64 1.84
C VAL A 16 1.57 -1.97 1.78
N ASP A 17 1.13 -2.93 2.61
CA ASP A 17 1.56 -4.32 2.57
C ASP A 17 0.49 -5.20 1.93
N LEU A 18 0.87 -5.86 0.84
CA LEU A 18 0.08 -6.91 0.19
C LEU A 18 0.49 -8.25 0.81
N ILE A 19 -0.42 -8.88 1.56
CA ILE A 19 -0.16 -10.10 2.33
C ILE A 19 -0.99 -11.26 1.78
N ASP A 20 -0.31 -12.32 1.32
CA ASP A 20 -0.93 -13.54 0.81
C ASP A 20 -0.52 -14.73 1.68
N GLY A 21 -1.35 -15.03 2.68
CA GLY A 21 -1.10 -16.10 3.65
C GLY A 21 0.25 -15.95 4.36
N ASP A 22 1.07 -17.00 4.27
CA ASP A 22 2.41 -17.06 4.87
C ASP A 22 3.53 -16.59 3.91
N THR A 23 3.17 -16.07 2.74
CA THR A 23 4.18 -15.53 1.81
C THR A 23 4.74 -14.20 2.36
N PRO A 24 6.01 -13.86 2.03
CA PRO A 24 6.55 -12.56 2.37
C PRO A 24 5.69 -11.42 1.83
N ALA A 25 5.41 -10.43 2.67
CA ALA A 25 4.63 -9.27 2.28
C ALA A 25 5.33 -8.47 1.17
N ILE A 26 4.54 -8.00 0.20
CA ILE A 26 5.01 -7.07 -0.82
C ILE A 26 4.67 -5.66 -0.36
N ARG A 27 5.71 -4.83 -0.17
CA ARG A 27 5.54 -3.43 0.23
C ARG A 27 5.53 -2.50 -0.97
N ILE A 28 4.49 -1.69 -1.09
CA ILE A 28 4.36 -0.64 -2.10
C ILE A 28 4.06 0.71 -1.45
N LEU A 29 4.23 1.78 -2.22
CA LEU A 29 3.81 3.13 -1.85
C LEU A 29 2.62 3.55 -2.70
N VAL A 30 1.59 4.06 -2.05
CA VAL A 30 0.42 4.66 -2.70
C VAL A 30 0.42 6.15 -2.41
N HIS A 31 0.32 6.96 -3.46
CA HIS A 31 0.25 8.42 -3.35
C HIS A 31 -1.20 8.88 -3.35
N GLY A 32 -1.53 9.82 -2.45
CA GLY A 32 -2.89 10.29 -2.23
C GLY A 32 -3.70 9.32 -1.38
N ASP A 33 -5.03 9.38 -1.48
CA ASP A 33 -5.91 8.57 -0.64
C ASP A 33 -5.73 7.06 -0.89
N LEU A 34 -5.76 6.26 0.18
CA LEU A 34 -5.73 4.81 0.09
C LEU A 34 -7.02 4.27 -0.56
N PRO A 35 -6.94 3.57 -1.70
CA PRO A 35 -8.13 3.04 -2.38
C PRO A 35 -8.66 1.80 -1.69
N THR A 36 -9.94 1.46 -1.84
CA THR A 36 -10.49 0.23 -1.24
C THR A 36 -9.88 -1.05 -1.84
N THR A 37 -9.39 -0.98 -3.08
CA THR A 37 -8.78 -2.10 -3.81
C THR A 37 -7.52 -1.67 -4.56
N ILE A 38 -6.57 -2.59 -4.70
CA ILE A 38 -5.32 -2.39 -5.45
C ILE A 38 -5.15 -3.54 -6.46
N GLU A 39 -4.75 -3.20 -7.68
CA GLU A 39 -4.32 -4.18 -8.69
C GLU A 39 -2.80 -4.31 -8.65
N HIS A 40 -2.29 -5.53 -8.41
CA HIS A 40 -0.87 -5.81 -8.38
C HIS A 40 -0.59 -7.22 -8.90
N GLU A 41 0.36 -7.33 -9.85
CA GLU A 41 0.72 -8.60 -10.51
C GLU A 41 -0.47 -9.35 -11.14
N GLY A 42 -1.45 -8.63 -11.66
CA GLY A 42 -2.65 -9.21 -12.28
C GLY A 42 -3.64 -9.81 -11.26
N ARG A 43 -3.50 -9.46 -9.99
CA ARG A 43 -4.42 -9.83 -8.91
C ARG A 43 -5.00 -8.58 -8.26
N THR A 44 -6.25 -8.70 -7.83
CA THR A 44 -6.93 -7.70 -7.02
C THR A 44 -6.68 -7.97 -5.54
N TRP A 45 -6.37 -6.91 -4.81
CA TRP A 45 -6.13 -6.92 -3.37
C TRP A 45 -7.14 -5.99 -2.70
N LEU A 46 -7.75 -6.45 -1.62
CA LEU A 46 -8.78 -5.72 -0.89
C LEU A 46 -8.22 -5.21 0.44
N ALA A 47 -8.50 -3.95 0.76
CA ALA A 47 -8.14 -3.35 2.05
C ALA A 47 -8.81 -4.14 3.18
N THR A 48 -8.04 -4.52 4.21
CA THR A 48 -8.60 -5.23 5.37
C THR A 48 -9.11 -4.29 6.45
N GLY A 49 -8.64 -3.04 6.46
CA GLY A 49 -8.83 -2.08 7.55
C GLY A 49 -7.80 -2.25 8.69
N ASP A 50 -6.93 -3.26 8.61
CA ASP A 50 -5.80 -3.42 9.50
C ASP A 50 -4.59 -2.62 9.00
N ALA A 51 -3.68 -2.31 9.91
CA ALA A 51 -2.40 -1.71 9.58
C ALA A 51 -1.27 -2.30 10.43
N HIS A 52 -0.07 -2.33 9.85
CA HIS A 52 1.17 -2.64 10.55
C HIS A 52 1.76 -1.34 11.08
N ASP A 53 2.11 -1.33 12.36
CA ASP A 53 2.95 -0.30 12.96
C ASP A 53 4.41 -0.70 12.72
N ASP A 54 5.18 0.14 12.02
CA ASP A 54 6.58 -0.15 11.71
C ASP A 54 7.53 0.14 12.88
N GLY A 55 7.00 0.59 14.03
CA GLY A 55 7.74 0.90 15.24
C GLY A 55 8.42 2.27 15.22
N ASP A 56 8.20 3.07 14.18
CA ASP A 56 8.50 4.50 14.19
C ASP A 56 7.22 5.28 14.51
N ASP A 57 7.16 5.83 15.73
CA ASP A 57 6.03 6.64 16.20
C ASP A 57 5.79 7.90 15.33
N GLN A 58 6.73 8.27 14.45
CA GLN A 58 6.60 9.39 13.52
C GLN A 58 6.13 8.96 12.12
N ALA A 59 6.17 7.66 11.80
CA ALA A 59 5.77 7.14 10.50
C ALA A 59 4.26 6.85 10.47
N PRO A 60 3.56 7.13 9.35
CA PRO A 60 2.18 6.70 9.20
C PRO A 60 2.10 5.17 9.18
N PRO A 61 1.04 4.57 9.77
CA PRO A 61 0.88 3.13 9.79
C PRO A 61 0.70 2.58 8.38
N ILE A 62 1.15 1.34 8.17
CA ILE A 62 1.22 0.68 6.87
C ILE A 62 -0.05 -0.14 6.65
N ALA A 63 -0.90 0.24 5.71
CA ALA A 63 -2.17 -0.42 5.48
C ALA A 63 -1.99 -1.84 4.93
N ILE A 64 -2.87 -2.75 5.32
CA ILE A 64 -2.81 -4.16 4.90
C ILE A 64 -3.91 -4.46 3.88
N TYR A 65 -3.52 -5.12 2.78
CA TYR A 65 -4.44 -5.64 1.77
C TYR A 65 -4.21 -7.14 1.59
N ARG A 66 -5.28 -7.87 1.28
CA ARG A 66 -5.26 -9.32 1.04
C ARG A 66 -5.90 -9.65 -0.31
N PRO A 67 -5.48 -10.74 -0.98
CA PRO A 67 -6.07 -11.11 -2.26
C PRO A 67 -7.53 -11.52 -2.07
N VAL A 68 -8.36 -11.24 -3.08
CA VAL A 68 -9.74 -11.73 -3.21
C VAL A 68 -9.83 -13.12 -3.83
#